data_AF-A0AAD2CSR0-F1
#
_entry.id   AF-A0AAD2CSR0-F1
#
_cell.length_a   1.000
_cell.length_b   1.000
_cell.length_c   1.000
_cell.angle_alpha   90.00
_cell.angle_beta   90.00
_cell.angle_gamma   90.00
#
_symmetry.space_group_name_H-M   'P 1'
#
loop_
_entity.id
_entity.type
_entity.pdbx_description
1 polymer ?
#
loop_
_entity_poly.entity_id
_entity_poly.type
_entity_poly.pdbx_seq_one_letter_code
_entity_poly.pdbx_strand_id
1 'polypeptide(L)'
;MDVGRSRLRRLIALLLLALLTPTSAWEWADMLGGIGPASFQTKTLSMQEVQSMRVRDIKRRLGRTHGYAADELGRMLDKKDLIQALAFEEHKERERETKEFKRALMTRGIVVALIAVLVVLGWPLWEQLYAVASVNFVVYTDRKWHEVKRCTELRSGMGAFGILLMAIVDGLQLWLSASILLSWFTSSKYFFPTPSLPFRPAQFMGDQVASGPLSKYGLNIGPMAVSWVFRFVNGQLESFTGRALSRAYQKQKKSSRDTESPEERAARKAARKAAKKAAREDAERKRQSDQEAEEKRRKEEAEKATSNLFPTESQAERGNLEESRKAFQEQVESFNLDDLD
;
A
#
# COMPACT_ATOMS: atom_id res chain seq x y z
N MET A 1 -18.20 -4.95 20.24
CA MET A 1 -18.55 -3.62 19.68
C MET A 1 -18.52 -3.56 18.14
N ASP A 2 -18.14 -4.63 17.43
CA ASP A 2 -17.97 -4.60 15.97
C ASP A 2 -19.26 -4.73 15.13
N VAL A 3 -20.35 -5.25 15.70
CA VAL A 3 -21.63 -5.43 14.99
C VAL A 3 -22.27 -4.08 14.63
N GLY A 4 -22.03 -3.03 15.42
CA GLY A 4 -22.50 -1.68 15.12
C GLY A 4 -21.75 -1.05 13.95
N ARG A 5 -20.44 -1.29 13.83
CA ARG A 5 -19.61 -0.74 12.75
C ARG A 5 -19.95 -1.37 11.40
N SER A 6 -20.28 -2.67 11.34
CA SER A 6 -20.64 -3.33 10.08
C SER A 6 -22.00 -2.87 9.54
N ARG A 7 -22.98 -2.61 10.41
CA ARG A 7 -24.29 -2.05 10.02
C ARG A 7 -24.17 -0.61 9.55
N LEU A 8 -23.37 0.20 10.24
CA LEU A 8 -23.10 1.59 9.83
C LEU A 8 -22.37 1.64 8.48
N ARG A 9 -21.41 0.74 8.23
CA ARG A 9 -20.72 0.62 6.93
C ARG A 9 -21.66 0.23 5.79
N ARG A 10 -22.58 -0.71 6.03
CA ARG A 10 -23.59 -1.10 5.03
C ARG A 10 -24.57 0.05 4.76
N LEU A 11 -24.96 0.80 5.79
CA LEU A 11 -25.81 1.99 5.63
C LEU A 11 -25.09 3.11 4.89
N ILE A 12 -23.82 3.38 5.18
CA ILE A 12 -23.02 4.38 4.44
C ILE A 12 -22.80 3.93 3.00
N ALA A 13 -22.53 2.65 2.76
CA ALA A 13 -22.38 2.12 1.41
C ALA A 13 -23.71 2.19 0.63
N LEU A 14 -24.84 1.85 1.26
CA LEU A 14 -26.17 2.00 0.66
C LEU A 14 -26.54 3.46 0.44
N LEU A 15 -26.13 4.37 1.32
CA LEU A 15 -26.40 5.80 1.21
C LEU A 15 -25.51 6.45 0.14
N LEU A 16 -24.24 6.03 0.00
CA LEU A 16 -23.37 6.40 -1.12
C LEU A 16 -23.89 5.82 -2.44
N LEU A 17 -24.34 4.57 -2.45
CA LEU A 17 -24.97 3.95 -3.61
C LEU A 17 -26.27 4.68 -4.00
N ALA A 18 -27.07 5.08 -2.99
CA ALA A 18 -28.30 5.84 -3.17
C ALA A 18 -28.05 7.30 -3.59
N LEU A 19 -26.92 7.90 -3.19
CA LEU A 19 -26.47 9.21 -3.68
C LEU A 19 -25.83 9.14 -5.08
N LEU A 20 -25.29 7.98 -5.47
CA LEU A 20 -24.77 7.68 -6.81
C LEU A 20 -25.89 7.37 -7.82
N THR A 21 -27.08 7.03 -7.36
CA THR A 21 -28.31 6.96 -8.16
C THR A 21 -29.09 8.28 -8.01
N PRO A 22 -29.71 8.84 -9.04
CA PRO A 22 -29.18 9.52 -10.21
C PRO A 22 -29.51 11.03 -10.20
N THR A 23 -29.68 11.69 -9.04
CA THR A 23 -30.27 13.06 -9.03
C THR A 23 -29.30 14.21 -9.26
N SER A 24 -27.98 14.01 -9.28
CA SER A 24 -27.04 15.14 -9.48
C SER A 24 -25.77 14.81 -10.28
N ALA A 25 -25.73 13.70 -11.02
CA ALA A 25 -24.67 13.45 -12.01
C ALA A 25 -24.54 14.59 -13.05
N TRP A 26 -25.55 15.47 -13.13
CA TRP A 26 -25.56 16.67 -13.95
C TRP A 26 -24.88 17.90 -13.29
N GLU A 27 -24.88 18.03 -11.96
CA GLU A 27 -24.36 19.22 -11.28
C GLU A 27 -22.84 19.15 -11.00
N TRP A 28 -22.28 17.95 -10.85
CA TRP A 28 -20.83 17.78 -10.73
C TRP A 28 -20.07 18.17 -12.01
N ALA A 29 -20.75 18.18 -13.16
CA ALA A 29 -20.19 18.64 -14.43
C ALA A 29 -19.92 20.15 -14.46
N ASP A 30 -20.70 20.94 -13.70
CA ASP A 30 -20.48 22.39 -13.56
C ASP A 30 -19.35 22.72 -12.56
N MET A 31 -19.13 21.87 -11.56
CA MET A 31 -18.16 22.14 -10.48
C MET A 31 -16.70 21.84 -10.85
N LEU A 32 -16.44 21.01 -11.88
CA LEU A 32 -15.08 20.72 -12.39
C LEU A 32 -14.48 21.83 -13.26
N GLY A 33 -15.03 23.05 -13.21
CA GLY A 33 -14.40 24.25 -13.72
C GLY A 33 -14.66 24.48 -15.22
N GLY A 34 -15.73 25.23 -15.50
CA GLY A 34 -15.76 26.13 -16.67
C GLY A 34 -16.17 25.53 -18.01
N ILE A 35 -16.64 24.29 -18.06
CA ILE A 35 -17.30 23.73 -19.25
C ILE A 35 -18.75 23.37 -18.90
N GLY A 36 -19.45 24.32 -18.28
CA GLY A 36 -20.90 24.32 -18.34
C GLY A 36 -21.35 24.41 -19.79
N PRO A 37 -22.61 24.05 -20.12
CA PRO A 37 -23.19 24.15 -21.46
C PRO A 37 -23.39 25.61 -21.92
N ALA A 38 -22.50 26.53 -21.56
CA ALA A 38 -22.49 27.93 -21.97
C ALA A 38 -21.94 28.07 -23.41
N SER A 39 -22.57 27.38 -24.36
CA SER A 39 -22.66 27.72 -25.79
C SER A 39 -23.27 26.59 -26.64
N PHE A 40 -23.82 25.52 -26.05
CA PHE A 40 -24.71 24.60 -26.78
C PHE A 40 -26.03 25.25 -27.23
N GLN A 41 -26.21 26.56 -27.01
CA GLN A 41 -26.91 27.41 -27.98
C GLN A 41 -26.10 27.52 -29.28
N THR A 42 -25.84 26.38 -29.91
CA THR A 42 -25.34 26.39 -31.27
C THR A 42 -26.46 27.01 -32.09
N LYS A 43 -26.10 28.03 -32.88
CA LYS A 43 -26.99 28.77 -33.77
C LYS A 43 -27.59 27.87 -34.87
N THR A 44 -27.70 26.55 -34.69
CA THR A 44 -28.20 25.64 -35.72
C THR A 44 -29.69 25.88 -35.93
N LEU A 45 -30.06 26.26 -37.14
CA LEU A 45 -31.44 26.59 -37.45
C LEU A 45 -32.26 25.31 -37.62
N SER A 46 -33.51 25.32 -37.15
CA SER A 46 -34.45 24.27 -37.50
C SER A 46 -34.81 24.31 -38.99
N MET A 47 -35.28 23.19 -39.54
CA MET A 47 -35.70 23.13 -40.96
C MET A 47 -36.77 24.18 -41.29
N GLN A 48 -37.68 24.45 -40.36
CA GLN A 48 -38.73 25.46 -40.51
C GLN A 48 -38.15 26.88 -40.55
N GLU A 49 -37.18 27.17 -39.69
CA GLU A 49 -36.48 28.46 -39.69
C GLU A 49 -35.71 28.65 -41.00
N VAL A 50 -35.00 27.62 -41.49
CA VAL A 50 -34.28 27.67 -42.78
C VAL A 50 -35.22 27.96 -43.95
N GLN A 51 -36.40 27.34 -43.99
CA GLN A 51 -37.41 27.58 -45.02
C GLN A 51 -37.93 29.02 -45.03
N SER A 52 -38.07 29.63 -43.85
CA SER A 52 -38.55 31.00 -43.68
C SER A 52 -37.54 32.07 -44.10
N MET A 53 -36.24 31.73 -44.22
CA MET A 53 -35.20 32.69 -44.55
C MET A 53 -35.27 33.18 -46.00
N ARG A 54 -34.77 34.40 -46.23
CA ARG A 54 -34.59 34.97 -47.57
C ARG A 54 -33.38 34.34 -48.25
N VAL A 55 -33.44 34.19 -49.58
CA VAL A 55 -32.38 33.57 -50.41
C VAL A 55 -31.00 34.19 -50.15
N ARG A 56 -30.93 35.52 -50.04
CA ARG A 56 -29.68 36.25 -49.76
C ARG A 56 -29.05 35.84 -48.42
N ASP A 57 -29.86 35.62 -47.39
CA ASP A 57 -29.38 35.28 -46.05
C ASP A 57 -28.90 33.82 -46.02
N ILE A 58 -29.61 32.93 -46.73
CA ILE A 58 -29.18 31.54 -46.95
C ILE A 58 -27.81 31.50 -47.64
N LYS A 59 -27.63 32.22 -48.76
CA LYS A 59 -26.34 32.26 -49.48
C LYS A 59 -25.21 32.83 -48.61
N ARG A 60 -25.48 33.91 -47.87
CA ARG A 60 -24.50 34.51 -46.95
C ARG A 60 -24.06 33.54 -45.86
N ARG A 61 -24.98 32.74 -45.33
CA ARG A 61 -24.71 31.75 -44.28
C ARG A 61 -23.96 30.53 -44.83
N LEU A 62 -24.37 29.99 -45.99
CA LEU A 62 -23.61 28.93 -46.67
C LEU A 62 -22.16 29.36 -46.92
N GLY A 63 -21.95 30.58 -47.43
CA GLY A 63 -20.60 31.07 -47.75
C GLY A 63 -19.75 31.36 -46.51
N ARG A 64 -20.32 31.98 -45.46
CA ARG A 64 -19.55 32.40 -44.27
C ARG A 64 -19.37 31.31 -43.23
N THR A 65 -20.41 30.50 -43.00
CA THR A 65 -20.42 29.49 -41.94
C THR A 65 -19.95 28.14 -42.46
N HIS A 66 -20.45 27.75 -43.64
CA HIS A 66 -20.19 26.42 -44.22
C HIS A 66 -19.10 26.40 -45.29
N GLY A 67 -18.58 27.58 -45.68
CA GLY A 67 -17.42 27.71 -46.58
C GLY A 67 -17.70 27.42 -48.06
N TYR A 68 -18.96 27.49 -48.50
CA TYR A 68 -19.28 27.28 -49.92
C TYR A 68 -18.66 28.35 -50.81
N ALA A 69 -18.09 27.91 -51.93
CA ALA A 69 -17.52 28.82 -52.92
C ALA A 69 -18.64 29.64 -53.59
N ALA A 70 -18.32 30.88 -53.97
CA ALA A 70 -19.26 31.78 -54.64
C ALA A 70 -19.78 31.17 -55.96
N ASP A 71 -18.95 30.38 -56.65
CA ASP A 71 -19.30 29.71 -57.91
C ASP A 71 -20.34 28.61 -57.72
N GLU A 72 -20.24 27.81 -56.65
CA GLU A 72 -21.21 26.78 -56.29
C GLU A 72 -22.55 27.39 -55.88
N LEU A 73 -22.49 28.47 -55.09
CA LEU A 73 -23.65 29.28 -54.70
C LEU A 73 -24.33 29.98 -55.89
N GLY A 74 -23.56 30.32 -56.93
CA GLY A 74 -24.07 30.91 -58.17
C GLY A 74 -24.83 29.90 -59.03
N ARG A 75 -24.39 28.63 -59.04
CA ARG A 75 -25.05 27.53 -59.76
C ARG A 75 -26.39 27.12 -59.14
N MET A 76 -26.56 27.29 -57.83
CA MET A 76 -27.84 27.10 -57.14
C MET A 76 -28.74 28.34 -57.34
N LEU A 77 -29.53 28.32 -58.41
CA LEU A 77 -30.47 29.40 -58.76
C LEU A 77 -31.78 29.29 -57.97
N ASP A 78 -32.25 28.07 -57.71
CA ASP A 78 -33.52 27.85 -57.03
C ASP A 78 -33.41 27.94 -55.51
N LYS A 79 -34.42 28.60 -54.90
CA LYS A 79 -34.53 28.69 -53.42
C LYS A 79 -34.59 27.30 -52.77
N LYS A 80 -35.19 26.32 -53.46
CA LYS A 80 -35.33 24.95 -52.95
C LYS A 80 -33.98 24.26 -52.78
N ASP A 81 -33.10 24.38 -53.77
CA ASP A 81 -31.76 23.78 -53.75
C ASP A 81 -30.89 24.40 -52.64
N LEU A 82 -30.99 25.72 -52.45
CA LEU A 82 -30.28 26.43 -51.38
C LEU A 82 -30.81 26.05 -49.98
N ILE A 83 -32.13 25.88 -49.83
CA ILE A 83 -32.72 25.37 -48.58
C ILE A 83 -32.23 23.95 -48.30
N GLN A 84 -32.24 23.07 -49.31
CA GLN A 84 -31.81 21.69 -49.15
C GLN A 84 -30.32 21.59 -48.80
N ALA A 85 -29.46 22.37 -49.48
CA ALA A 85 -28.04 22.44 -49.19
C ALA A 85 -27.76 22.95 -47.77
N LEU A 86 -28.43 24.03 -47.35
CA LEU A 86 -28.27 24.57 -45.99
C LEU A 86 -28.79 23.59 -44.94
N ALA A 87 -29.96 22.99 -45.17
CA ALA A 87 -30.55 22.01 -44.25
C ALA A 87 -29.66 20.78 -44.08
N PHE A 88 -29.01 20.32 -45.16
CA PHE A 88 -28.09 19.20 -45.13
C PHE A 88 -26.84 19.50 -44.28
N GLU A 89 -26.21 20.65 -44.47
CA GLU A 89 -25.00 21.00 -43.71
C GLU A 89 -25.30 21.30 -42.24
N GLU A 90 -26.40 22.00 -41.94
CA GLU A 90 -26.83 22.24 -40.55
C GLU A 90 -27.19 20.91 -39.84
N HIS A 91 -27.80 19.95 -40.55
CA HIS A 91 -28.06 18.62 -40.01
C HIS A 91 -26.77 17.84 -39.74
N LYS A 92 -25.80 17.90 -40.66
CA LYS A 92 -24.49 17.26 -40.53
C LYS A 92 -23.67 17.86 -39.38
N GLU A 93 -23.73 19.18 -39.17
CA GLU A 93 -23.09 19.85 -38.04
C GLU A 93 -23.74 19.42 -36.72
N ARG A 94 -25.08 19.39 -36.64
CA ARG A 94 -25.82 18.87 -35.49
C ARG A 94 -25.46 17.40 -35.18
N GLU A 95 -25.29 16.57 -36.20
CA GLU A 95 -24.82 15.19 -35.99
C GLU A 95 -23.39 15.11 -35.43
N ARG A 96 -22.48 15.99 -35.88
CA ARG A 96 -21.12 16.06 -35.36
C ARG A 96 -21.12 16.49 -33.89
N GLU A 97 -21.84 17.57 -33.57
CA GLU A 97 -21.97 18.07 -32.21
C GLU A 97 -22.57 17.02 -31.27
N THR A 98 -23.63 16.31 -31.70
CA THR A 98 -24.23 15.24 -30.88
C THR A 98 -23.29 14.04 -30.70
N LYS A 99 -22.47 13.70 -31.69
CA LYS A 99 -21.43 12.66 -31.56
C LYS A 99 -20.31 13.08 -30.61
N GLU A 100 -19.83 14.31 -30.69
CA GLU A 100 -18.82 14.85 -29.77
C GLU A 100 -19.34 14.94 -28.34
N PHE A 101 -20.59 15.40 -28.16
CA PHE A 101 -21.26 15.41 -26.87
C PHE A 101 -21.40 14.01 -26.27
N LYS A 102 -21.84 13.03 -27.07
CA LYS A 102 -21.93 11.62 -26.63
C LYS A 102 -20.57 11.07 -26.22
N ARG A 103 -19.50 11.38 -26.96
CA ARG A 103 -18.13 10.98 -26.61
C ARG A 103 -17.68 11.63 -25.31
N ALA A 104 -17.88 12.94 -25.15
CA ALA A 104 -17.52 13.65 -23.92
C ALA A 104 -18.27 13.10 -22.70
N LEU A 105 -19.58 12.85 -22.84
CA LEU A 105 -20.41 12.26 -21.80
C LEU A 105 -19.97 10.84 -21.45
N MET A 106 -19.62 10.02 -22.46
CA MET A 106 -19.07 8.69 -22.26
C MET A 106 -17.72 8.72 -21.54
N THR A 107 -16.79 9.60 -21.95
CA THR A 107 -15.49 9.75 -21.28
C THR A 107 -15.65 10.19 -19.82
N ARG A 108 -16.54 11.15 -19.55
CA ARG A 108 -16.86 11.59 -18.18
C ARG A 108 -17.47 10.44 -17.35
N GLY A 109 -18.41 9.70 -17.92
CA GLY A 109 -19.03 8.53 -17.29
C GLY A 109 -18.00 7.45 -16.94
N ILE A 110 -17.04 7.19 -17.84
CA ILE A 110 -15.93 6.26 -17.60
C ILE A 110 -15.05 6.75 -16.44
N VAL A 111 -14.68 8.04 -16.42
CA VAL A 111 -13.85 8.60 -15.33
C VAL A 111 -14.57 8.48 -13.98
N VAL A 112 -15.85 8.83 -13.91
CA VAL A 112 -16.65 8.71 -12.68
C VAL A 112 -16.78 7.25 -12.25
N ALA A 113 -17.04 6.33 -13.18
CA ALA A 113 -17.10 4.91 -12.89
C ALA A 113 -15.76 4.37 -12.35
N LEU A 114 -14.62 4.79 -12.92
CA LEU A 114 -13.30 4.42 -12.42
C LEU A 114 -13.04 4.95 -11.00
N ILE A 115 -13.41 6.20 -10.72
CA ILE A 115 -13.30 6.77 -9.36
C ILE A 115 -14.18 6.00 -8.38
N ALA A 116 -15.43 5.69 -8.76
CA ALA A 116 -16.34 4.92 -7.91
C ALA A 116 -15.79 3.51 -7.61
N VAL A 117 -15.25 2.82 -8.62
CA VAL A 117 -14.58 1.52 -8.45
C VAL A 117 -13.37 1.65 -7.53
N LEU A 118 -12.54 2.69 -7.70
CA LEU A 118 -11.37 2.94 -6.84
C LEU A 118 -11.78 3.20 -5.39
N VAL A 119 -12.86 3.96 -5.17
CA VAL A 119 -13.38 4.23 -3.82
C VAL A 119 -13.94 2.96 -3.18
N VAL A 120 -14.80 2.21 -3.90
CA VAL A 120 -15.47 1.01 -3.35
C VAL A 120 -14.47 -0.13 -3.09
N LEU A 121 -13.59 -0.43 -4.06
CA LEU A 121 -12.59 -1.48 -3.91
C LEU A 121 -11.42 -1.04 -3.04
N GLY A 122 -11.05 0.24 -3.09
CA GLY A 122 -9.97 0.81 -2.29
C GLY A 122 -10.36 0.99 -0.83
N TRP A 123 -11.63 1.15 -0.48
CA TRP A 123 -12.09 1.40 0.90
C TRP A 123 -11.49 0.45 1.95
N PRO A 124 -11.61 -0.89 1.81
CA PRO A 124 -11.01 -1.80 2.79
C PRO A 124 -9.48 -1.68 2.86
N LEU A 125 -8.81 -1.37 1.73
CA LEU A 125 -7.37 -1.14 1.71
C LEU A 125 -7.01 0.14 2.46
N TRP A 126 -7.78 1.23 2.29
CA TRP A 126 -7.58 2.47 3.03
C TRP A 126 -7.79 2.28 4.53
N GLU A 127 -8.78 1.49 4.95
CA GLU A 127 -8.98 1.17 6.38
C GLU A 127 -7.78 0.41 6.96
N GLN A 128 -7.28 -0.61 6.25
CA GLN A 128 -6.11 -1.36 6.68
C GLN A 128 -4.85 -0.47 6.71
N LEU A 129 -4.66 0.34 5.67
CA LEU A 129 -3.54 1.26 5.58
C LEU A 129 -3.59 2.32 6.68
N TYR A 130 -4.78 2.84 7.00
CA TYR A 130 -4.99 3.76 8.12
C TYR A 130 -4.74 3.08 9.46
N ALA A 131 -5.22 1.86 9.67
CA ALA A 131 -4.98 1.11 10.91
C ALA A 131 -3.48 0.88 11.12
N VAL A 132 -2.77 0.37 10.10
CA VAL A 132 -1.33 0.16 10.15
C VAL A 132 -0.57 1.47 10.32
N ALA A 133 -0.96 2.53 9.60
CA ALA A 133 -0.37 3.85 9.72
C ALA A 133 -0.58 4.45 11.11
N SER A 134 -1.76 4.31 11.71
CA SER A 134 -2.07 4.82 13.04
C SER A 134 -1.25 4.11 14.13
N VAL A 135 -1.14 2.78 14.05
CA VAL A 135 -0.31 2.00 15.00
C VAL A 135 1.16 2.36 14.82
N ASN A 136 1.65 2.42 13.58
CA ASN A 136 3.03 2.78 13.31
C ASN A 136 3.32 4.23 13.74
N PHE A 137 2.37 5.14 13.55
CA PHE A 137 2.47 6.52 14.00
C PHE A 137 2.56 6.59 15.52
N VAL A 138 1.66 5.92 16.25
CA VAL A 138 1.70 5.86 17.73
C VAL A 138 3.01 5.28 18.24
N VAL A 139 3.45 4.14 17.68
CA VAL A 139 4.72 3.50 18.07
C VAL A 139 5.91 4.41 17.78
N TYR A 140 5.90 5.10 16.65
CA TYR A 140 6.96 6.02 16.25
C TYR A 140 6.98 7.27 17.14
N THR A 141 5.82 7.89 17.40
CA THR A 141 5.71 9.06 18.27
C THR A 141 6.12 8.70 19.69
N ASP A 142 5.65 7.58 20.23
CA ASP A 142 6.00 7.14 21.58
C ASP A 142 7.50 6.87 21.71
N ARG A 143 8.10 6.23 20.71
CA ARG A 143 9.54 6.00 20.67
C ARG A 143 10.32 7.32 20.67
N LYS A 144 9.96 8.26 19.80
CA LYS A 144 10.62 9.59 19.74
C LYS A 144 10.43 10.37 21.03
N TRP A 145 9.24 10.28 21.64
CA TRP A 145 8.96 10.93 22.93
C TRP A 145 9.79 10.35 24.06
N HIS A 146 9.93 9.03 24.10
CA HIS A 146 10.79 8.36 25.06
C HIS A 146 12.28 8.69 24.85
N GLU A 147 12.74 8.83 23.60
CA GLU A 147 14.11 9.29 23.30
C GLU A 147 14.35 10.74 23.74
N VAL A 148 13.39 11.65 23.49
CA VAL A 148 13.41 13.05 23.97
C VAL A 148 13.45 13.10 25.49
N LYS A 149 12.59 12.32 26.16
CA LYS A 149 12.54 12.24 27.62
C LYS A 149 13.86 11.74 28.20
N ARG A 150 14.47 10.71 27.61
CA ARG A 150 15.81 10.25 28.03
C ARG A 150 16.89 11.29 27.80
N CYS A 151 16.86 12.02 26.69
CA CYS A 151 17.80 13.11 26.43
C CYS A 151 17.71 14.23 27.48
N THR A 152 16.48 14.58 27.87
CA THR A 152 16.23 15.60 28.90
C THR A 152 16.64 15.12 30.29
N GLU A 153 16.35 13.86 30.66
CA GLU A 153 16.80 13.24 31.91
C GLU A 153 18.33 13.18 32.03
N LEU A 154 19.02 12.86 30.93
CA LEU A 154 20.49 12.80 30.89
C LEU A 154 21.16 14.18 30.78
N ARG A 155 20.38 15.26 30.59
CA ARG A 155 20.88 16.62 30.31
C ARG A 155 21.98 16.66 29.24
N SER A 156 21.88 15.82 28.22
CA SER A 156 22.88 15.72 27.16
C SER A 156 22.56 16.69 26.02
N GLY A 157 23.24 17.84 25.97
CA GLY A 157 23.04 18.82 24.89
C GLY A 157 23.30 18.26 23.48
N MET A 158 24.32 17.40 23.33
CA MET A 158 24.60 16.73 22.05
C MET A 158 23.49 15.74 21.66
N GLY A 159 22.89 15.05 22.63
CA GLY A 159 21.76 14.15 22.38
C GLY A 159 20.52 14.93 21.94
N ALA A 160 20.20 16.03 22.62
CA ALA A 160 19.08 16.90 22.24
C ALA A 160 19.25 17.49 20.83
N PHE A 161 20.46 17.95 20.49
CA PHE A 161 20.77 18.45 19.15
C PHE A 161 20.57 17.38 18.06
N GLY A 162 21.04 16.16 18.30
CA GLY A 162 20.87 15.08 17.33
C GLY A 162 19.40 14.67 17.14
N ILE A 163 18.59 14.66 18.20
CA ILE A 163 17.14 14.42 18.08
C ILE A 163 16.45 15.54 17.30
N LEU A 164 16.82 16.80 17.53
CA LEU A 164 16.29 17.93 16.76
C LEU A 164 16.62 17.79 15.27
N LEU A 165 17.85 17.40 14.94
CA LEU A 165 18.28 17.24 13.55
C LEU A 165 17.55 16.07 12.87
N MET A 166 17.32 14.96 13.58
CA MET A 166 16.42 13.91 13.09
C MET A 166 15.03 14.42 12.79
N ALA A 167 14.41 15.17 13.72
CA ALA A 167 13.06 15.70 13.53
C ALA A 167 12.97 16.59 12.27
N ILE A 168 14.01 17.39 12.00
CA ILE A 168 14.10 18.21 10.78
C ILE A 168 14.21 17.31 9.54
N VAL A 169 15.06 16.28 9.57
CA VAL A 169 15.24 15.34 8.44
C VAL A 169 13.96 14.55 8.16
N ASP A 170 13.30 14.04 9.19
CA ASP A 170 12.03 13.32 9.08
C ASP A 170 10.92 14.24 8.54
N GLY A 171 10.88 15.50 8.98
CA GLY A 171 9.97 16.53 8.45
C GLY A 171 10.23 16.85 6.98
N LEU A 172 11.50 16.97 6.58
CA LEU A 172 11.89 17.16 5.17
C LEU A 172 11.53 15.95 4.30
N GLN A 173 11.69 14.73 4.82
CA GLN A 173 11.31 13.51 4.11
C GLN A 173 9.79 13.40 3.95
N LEU A 174 9.01 13.76 4.97
CA LEU A 174 7.55 13.85 4.87
C LEU A 174 7.14 14.91 3.85
N TRP A 175 7.77 16.08 3.90
CA TRP A 175 7.53 17.17 2.94
C TRP A 175 7.85 16.79 1.50
N LEU A 176 8.97 16.09 1.28
CA LEU A 176 9.34 15.56 -0.04
C LEU A 176 8.31 14.54 -0.54
N SER A 177 7.88 13.63 0.33
CA SER A 177 6.88 12.61 -0.02
C SER A 177 5.53 13.25 -0.38
N ALA A 178 5.09 14.23 0.41
CA ALA A 178 3.90 15.02 0.12
C ALA A 178 4.04 15.78 -1.21
N SER A 179 5.19 16.43 -1.45
CA SER A 179 5.45 17.16 -2.69
C SER A 179 5.38 16.26 -3.92
N ILE A 180 5.95 15.05 -3.85
CA ILE A 180 5.89 14.06 -4.94
C ILE A 180 4.45 13.64 -5.20
N LEU A 181 3.67 13.33 -4.16
CA LEU A 181 2.26 12.98 -4.31
C LEU A 181 1.45 14.13 -4.91
N LEU A 182 1.62 15.36 -4.42
CA LEU A 182 0.90 16.52 -4.93
C LEU A 182 1.32 16.92 -6.35
N SER A 183 2.57 16.66 -6.76
CA SER A 183 3.04 16.93 -8.12
C SER A 183 2.29 16.16 -9.20
N TRP A 184 1.62 15.05 -8.82
CA TRP A 184 0.78 14.28 -9.74
C TRP A 184 -0.55 14.96 -10.00
N PHE A 185 -1.03 15.75 -9.03
CA PHE A 185 -2.32 16.43 -9.11
C PHE A 185 -2.19 17.89 -9.56
N THR A 186 -1.06 18.53 -9.26
CA THR A 186 -0.89 19.97 -9.48
C THR A 186 0.52 20.29 -9.99
N SER A 187 0.61 21.19 -10.97
CA SER A 187 1.89 21.74 -11.44
C SER A 187 2.15 23.06 -10.71
N SER A 188 2.54 22.98 -9.44
CA SER A 188 2.81 24.16 -8.60
C SER A 188 4.31 24.41 -8.48
N LYS A 189 4.71 25.69 -8.48
CA LYS A 189 6.09 26.14 -8.28
C LYS A 189 6.59 25.95 -6.83
N TYR A 190 5.69 25.63 -5.89
CA TYR A 190 6.01 25.47 -4.48
C TYR A 190 6.45 24.04 -4.10
N PHE A 191 6.45 23.09 -5.04
CA PHE A 191 6.94 21.74 -4.78
C PHE A 191 8.47 21.72 -4.71
N PHE A 192 8.98 20.79 -3.88
CA PHE A 192 10.41 20.54 -3.80
C PHE A 192 10.95 20.34 -5.23
N PRO A 193 11.94 21.12 -5.69
CA PRO A 193 12.47 21.00 -7.04
C PRO A 193 13.28 19.71 -7.12
N THR A 194 12.60 18.59 -7.35
CA THR A 194 13.26 17.31 -7.58
C THR A 194 13.92 17.36 -8.95
N PRO A 195 15.26 17.21 -9.03
CA PRO A 195 15.92 17.17 -10.32
C PRO A 195 15.36 15.98 -11.10
N SER A 196 14.78 16.24 -12.27
CA SER A 196 14.40 15.19 -13.20
C SER A 196 15.68 14.64 -13.82
N LEU A 197 16.16 13.53 -13.29
CA LEU A 197 17.23 12.73 -13.89
C LEU A 197 16.56 11.55 -14.59
N PRO A 198 16.14 11.71 -15.86
CA PRO A 198 15.53 10.62 -16.61
C PRO A 198 16.62 9.60 -16.94
N PHE A 199 16.55 8.44 -16.28
CA PHE A 199 17.35 7.29 -16.65
C PHE A 199 16.62 6.54 -17.76
N ARG A 200 17.28 6.38 -18.91
CA ARG A 200 16.74 5.65 -20.06
C ARG A 200 17.47 4.31 -20.14
N PRO A 201 16.87 3.19 -19.69
CA PRO A 201 17.50 1.88 -19.72
C PRO A 201 17.99 1.49 -21.13
N ALA A 202 17.28 1.97 -22.16
CA ALA A 202 17.62 1.77 -23.56
C ALA A 202 19.02 2.29 -23.94
N GLN A 203 19.56 3.30 -23.23
CA GLN A 203 20.93 3.78 -23.46
C GLN A 203 22.00 2.77 -23.02
N PHE A 204 21.67 1.84 -22.12
CA PHE A 204 22.58 0.80 -21.64
C PHE A 204 22.46 -0.53 -22.42
N MET A 205 21.43 -0.66 -23.27
CA MET A 205 21.15 -1.90 -24.03
C MET A 205 21.63 -1.85 -25.50
N GLY A 206 22.35 -0.80 -25.91
CA GLY A 206 22.92 -0.66 -27.25
C GLY A 206 22.02 0.01 -28.29
N ASP A 207 22.63 0.50 -29.37
CA ASP A 207 22.01 1.40 -30.37
C ASP A 207 20.77 0.85 -31.07
N GLN A 208 20.67 -0.48 -31.23
CA GLN A 208 19.50 -1.09 -31.90
C GLN A 208 18.23 -1.06 -31.04
N VAL A 209 18.35 -1.07 -29.71
CA VAL A 209 17.21 -0.97 -28.78
C VAL A 209 16.87 0.49 -28.45
N ALA A 210 17.85 1.39 -28.62
CA ALA A 210 17.71 2.83 -28.38
C ALA A 210 16.77 3.56 -29.35
N SER A 211 16.48 2.99 -30.53
CA SER A 211 15.54 3.57 -31.50
C SER A 211 14.09 3.08 -31.34
N GLY A 212 13.87 2.06 -30.49
CA GLY A 212 12.55 1.47 -30.28
C GLY A 212 11.59 2.38 -29.48
N PRO A 213 10.29 2.04 -29.42
CA PRO A 213 9.27 2.78 -28.66
C PRO A 213 9.58 2.86 -27.15
N LEU A 214 10.43 1.98 -26.62
CA LEU A 214 10.93 2.00 -25.24
C LEU A 214 11.87 3.18 -24.94
N SER A 215 12.49 3.79 -25.96
CA SER A 215 13.40 4.94 -25.81
C SER A 215 12.72 6.20 -25.27
N LYS A 216 11.39 6.30 -25.41
CA LYS A 216 10.57 7.41 -24.92
C LYS A 216 10.22 7.28 -23.43
N TYR A 217 10.42 6.10 -22.84
CA TYR A 217 10.16 5.87 -21.41
C TYR A 217 11.44 6.16 -20.61
N GLY A 218 11.44 7.27 -19.87
CA GLY A 218 12.48 7.60 -18.89
C GLY A 218 11.97 7.36 -17.48
N LEU A 219 12.67 6.55 -16.68
CA LEU A 219 12.42 6.43 -15.25
C LEU A 219 13.11 7.60 -14.54
N ASN A 220 12.35 8.43 -13.83
CA ASN A 220 12.93 9.49 -13.00
C ASN A 220 13.53 8.90 -11.73
N ILE A 221 14.86 8.77 -11.69
CA ILE A 221 15.59 8.25 -10.51
C ILE A 221 15.80 9.34 -9.45
N GLY A 222 15.63 10.61 -9.79
CA GLY A 222 15.85 11.76 -8.89
C GLY A 222 15.22 11.58 -7.50
N PRO A 223 13.90 11.35 -7.38
CA PRO A 223 13.24 11.13 -6.09
C PRO A 223 13.80 9.92 -5.32
N MET A 224 14.20 8.87 -6.01
CA MET A 224 14.78 7.66 -5.41
C MET A 224 16.17 7.92 -4.85
N ALA A 225 17.02 8.64 -5.58
CA ALA A 225 18.34 9.05 -5.12
C ALA A 225 18.25 9.98 -3.91
N VAL A 226 17.36 10.96 -3.94
CA VAL A 226 17.12 11.87 -2.82
C VAL A 226 16.61 11.11 -1.60
N SER A 227 15.66 10.18 -1.78
CA SER A 227 15.17 9.32 -0.70
C SER A 227 16.28 8.44 -0.11
N TRP A 228 17.17 7.91 -0.95
CA TRP A 228 18.33 7.14 -0.51
C TRP A 228 19.30 7.99 0.32
N VAL A 229 19.60 9.22 -0.13
CA VAL A 229 20.45 10.16 0.62
C VAL A 229 19.83 10.49 1.97
N PHE A 230 18.53 10.79 2.04
CA PHE A 230 17.85 11.05 3.31
C PHE A 230 17.91 9.85 4.26
N ARG A 231 17.71 8.63 3.77
CA ARG A 231 17.86 7.40 4.58
C ARG A 231 19.29 7.23 5.08
N PHE A 232 20.29 7.50 4.25
CA PHE A 232 21.69 7.44 4.64
C PHE A 232 22.01 8.46 5.74
N VAL A 233 21.58 9.72 5.56
CA VAL A 233 21.75 10.79 6.54
C VAL A 233 21.06 10.43 7.85
N ASN A 234 19.83 9.90 7.80
CA ASN A 234 19.09 9.49 9.00
C ASN A 234 19.84 8.37 9.76
N GLY A 235 20.38 7.37 9.04
CA GLY A 235 21.21 6.33 9.65
C GLY A 235 22.50 6.85 10.31
N GLN A 236 23.14 7.86 9.71
CA GLN A 236 24.29 8.53 10.32
C GLN A 236 23.88 9.29 11.59
N LEU A 237 22.74 10.00 11.56
CA LEU A 237 22.21 10.71 12.72
C LEU A 237 21.83 9.76 13.85
N GLU A 238 21.21 8.61 13.54
CA GLU A 238 20.91 7.55 14.52
C GLU A 238 22.17 7.02 15.19
N SER A 239 23.21 6.76 14.40
CA SER A 239 24.49 6.34 14.95
C SER A 239 25.11 7.42 15.84
N PHE A 240 25.00 8.70 15.44
CA PHE A 240 25.53 9.83 16.18
C PHE A 240 24.78 10.05 17.50
N THR A 241 23.45 10.08 17.48
CA THR A 241 22.60 10.20 18.68
C THR A 241 22.81 9.03 19.62
N GLY A 242 22.90 7.80 19.10
CA GLY A 242 23.18 6.61 19.91
C GLY A 242 24.53 6.68 20.62
N ARG A 243 25.57 7.15 19.92
CA ARG A 243 26.90 7.39 20.52
C ARG A 243 26.86 8.52 21.56
N ALA A 244 26.15 9.61 21.29
CA ALA A 244 26.02 10.73 22.22
C ALA A 244 25.27 10.33 23.51
N LEU A 245 24.15 9.61 23.37
CA LEU A 245 23.36 9.09 24.48
C LEU A 245 24.13 8.07 25.32
N SER A 246 24.84 7.13 24.67
CA SER A 246 25.64 6.14 25.39
C SER A 246 26.79 6.77 26.18
N ARG A 247 27.47 7.80 25.63
CA ARG A 247 28.48 8.59 26.35
C ARG A 247 27.90 9.34 27.53
N ALA A 248 26.74 9.97 27.37
CA ALA A 248 26.05 10.68 28.46
C ALA A 248 25.65 9.72 29.59
N TYR A 249 25.08 8.56 29.24
CA TYR A 249 24.73 7.53 30.22
C TYR A 249 25.95 6.97 30.96
N GLN A 250 27.06 6.71 30.25
CA GLN A 250 28.31 6.29 30.89
C GLN A 250 28.86 7.36 31.83
N LYS A 251 28.77 8.64 31.45
CA LYS A 251 29.18 9.77 32.30
C LYS A 251 28.33 9.86 33.56
N GLN A 252 27.00 9.75 33.44
CA GLN A 252 26.08 9.75 34.59
C GLN A 252 26.33 8.56 35.52
N LYS A 253 26.57 7.37 34.96
CA LYS A 253 26.91 6.17 35.73
C LYS A 253 28.27 6.28 36.41
N LYS A 254 29.23 6.98 35.81
CA LYS A 254 30.53 7.25 36.43
C LYS A 254 30.38 8.26 37.57
N SER A 255 29.66 9.37 37.35
CA SER A 255 29.41 10.34 38.42
C SER A 255 28.63 9.74 39.58
N SER A 256 27.62 8.88 39.32
CA SER A 256 26.89 8.20 40.40
C SER A 256 27.80 7.27 41.20
N ARG A 257 28.72 6.55 40.54
CA ARG A 257 29.72 5.73 41.21
C ARG A 257 30.70 6.55 42.03
N ASP A 258 31.10 7.71 41.52
CA ASP A 258 32.04 8.59 42.21
C ASP A 258 31.41 9.15 43.51
N THR A 259 30.08 9.27 43.59
CA THR A 259 29.33 9.65 44.80
C THR A 259 28.98 8.47 45.73
N GLU A 260 28.98 7.22 45.27
CA GLU A 260 28.71 6.02 46.10
C GLU A 260 29.81 5.84 47.17
N SER A 261 29.39 5.53 48.41
CA SER A 261 30.30 5.28 49.54
C SER A 261 31.20 4.05 49.28
N PRO A 262 32.41 3.96 49.88
CA PRO A 262 33.29 2.81 49.69
C PRO A 262 32.65 1.47 50.12
N GLU A 263 31.73 1.49 51.09
CA GLU A 263 30.99 0.31 51.55
C GLU A 263 29.96 -0.17 50.50
N GLU A 264 29.21 0.74 49.90
CA GLU A 264 28.26 0.42 48.82
C GLU A 264 29.00 -0.12 47.57
N ARG A 265 30.19 0.41 47.28
CA ARG A 265 31.05 -0.10 46.19
C ARG A 265 31.50 -1.54 46.45
N ALA A 266 31.82 -1.89 47.70
CA ALA A 266 32.20 -3.25 48.08
C ALA A 266 31.02 -4.22 47.97
N ALA A 267 29.85 -3.84 48.48
CA ALA A 267 28.62 -4.62 48.38
C ALA A 267 28.22 -4.88 46.92
N ARG A 268 28.32 -3.87 46.05
CA ARG A 268 28.02 -3.99 44.62
C ARG A 268 29.01 -4.88 43.86
N LYS A 269 30.30 -4.85 44.22
CA LYS A 269 31.30 -5.77 43.68
C LYS A 269 31.03 -7.22 44.11
N ALA A 270 30.63 -7.43 45.37
CA ALA A 270 30.23 -8.75 45.87
C ALA A 270 28.98 -9.27 45.16
N ALA A 271 27.93 -8.46 45.05
CA ALA A 271 26.70 -8.80 44.32
C ALA A 271 26.96 -9.13 42.84
N ARG A 272 27.83 -8.37 42.16
CA ARG A 272 28.20 -8.65 40.76
C ARG A 272 28.99 -9.94 40.61
N LYS A 273 29.87 -10.27 41.57
CA LYS A 273 30.59 -11.55 41.59
C LYS A 273 29.61 -12.72 41.82
N ALA A 274 28.67 -12.57 42.76
CA ALA A 274 27.62 -13.57 43.02
C ALA A 274 26.73 -13.79 41.79
N ALA A 275 26.22 -12.72 41.16
CA ALA A 275 25.39 -12.81 39.96
C ALA A 275 26.14 -13.43 38.77
N LYS A 276 27.43 -13.10 38.59
CA LYS A 276 28.25 -13.72 37.53
C LYS A 276 28.53 -15.20 37.80
N LYS A 277 28.64 -15.60 39.06
CA LYS A 277 28.80 -17.00 39.46
C LYS A 277 27.50 -17.78 39.19
N ALA A 278 26.35 -17.26 39.63
CA ALA A 278 25.04 -17.85 39.36
C ALA A 278 24.76 -17.99 37.85
N ALA A 279 25.04 -16.96 37.05
CA ALA A 279 24.86 -17.04 35.59
C ALA A 279 25.78 -18.06 34.91
N ARG A 280 26.97 -18.32 35.46
CA ARG A 280 27.86 -19.39 34.97
C ARG A 280 27.33 -20.77 35.36
N GLU A 281 26.89 -20.94 36.60
CA GLU A 281 26.29 -22.18 37.08
C GLU A 281 25.01 -22.54 36.29
N ASP A 282 24.16 -21.57 35.97
CA ASP A 282 22.97 -21.80 35.13
C ASP A 282 23.32 -22.13 33.68
N ALA A 283 24.36 -21.51 33.13
CA ALA A 283 24.84 -21.84 31.78
C ALA A 283 25.46 -23.24 31.72
N GLU A 284 26.17 -23.66 32.77
CA GLU A 284 26.71 -25.02 32.90
C GLU A 284 25.60 -26.05 33.08
N ARG A 285 24.58 -25.76 33.91
CA ARG A 285 23.40 -26.62 34.04
C ARG A 285 22.65 -26.79 32.73
N LYS A 286 22.47 -25.72 31.95
CA LYS A 286 21.87 -25.82 30.61
C LYS A 286 22.71 -26.66 29.66
N ARG A 287 24.03 -26.49 29.67
CA ARG A 287 24.92 -27.33 28.85
C ARG A 287 24.85 -28.80 29.25
N GLN A 288 24.78 -29.10 30.55
CA GLN A 288 24.60 -30.47 31.04
C GLN A 288 23.24 -31.04 30.63
N SER A 289 22.14 -30.28 30.78
CA SER A 289 20.82 -30.74 30.34
C SER A 289 20.73 -30.96 28.84
N ASP A 290 21.38 -30.10 28.04
CA ASP A 290 21.42 -30.24 26.59
C ASP A 290 22.25 -31.47 26.18
N GLN A 291 23.37 -31.73 26.87
CA GLN A 291 24.19 -32.93 26.67
C GLN A 291 23.44 -34.21 27.06
N GLU A 292 22.76 -34.23 28.22
CA GLU A 292 21.95 -35.37 28.64
C GLU A 292 20.77 -35.62 27.70
N ALA A 293 20.14 -34.56 27.18
CA ALA A 293 19.06 -34.68 26.19
C ALA A 293 19.58 -35.23 24.86
N GLU A 294 20.75 -34.80 24.41
CA GLU A 294 21.39 -35.33 23.20
C GLU A 294 21.79 -36.81 23.38
N GLU A 295 22.32 -37.18 24.55
CA GLU A 295 22.71 -38.55 24.85
C GLU A 295 21.50 -39.50 24.94
N LYS A 296 20.39 -39.04 25.52
CA LYS A 296 19.11 -39.78 25.49
C LYS A 296 18.60 -39.97 24.06
N ARG A 297 18.64 -38.92 23.23
CA ARG A 297 18.27 -39.03 21.81
C ARG A 297 19.14 -40.04 21.06
N ARG A 298 20.45 -40.04 21.30
CA ARG A 298 21.37 -41.03 20.70
C ARG A 298 21.07 -42.46 21.16
N LYS A 299 20.73 -42.66 22.44
CA LYS A 299 20.31 -43.99 22.96
C LYS A 299 19.01 -44.45 22.33
N GLU A 300 18.00 -43.58 22.23
CA GLU A 300 16.73 -43.89 21.55
C GLU A 300 16.93 -44.20 20.06
N GLU A 301 17.82 -43.47 19.37
CA GLU A 301 18.16 -43.74 17.98
C GLU A 301 18.93 -45.06 17.82
N ALA A 302 19.85 -45.38 18.74
CA ALA A 302 20.54 -46.66 18.76
C ALA A 302 19.60 -47.83 19.06
N GLU A 303 18.63 -47.66 19.96
CA GLU A 303 17.56 -48.65 20.23
C GLU A 303 16.65 -48.84 19.01
N LYS A 304 16.26 -47.76 18.33
CA LYS A 304 15.49 -47.84 17.07
C LYS A 304 16.28 -48.47 15.93
N ALA A 305 17.59 -48.18 15.84
CA ALA A 305 18.46 -48.78 14.83
C ALA A 305 18.66 -50.28 15.10
N THR A 306 18.85 -50.67 16.36
CA THR A 306 18.95 -52.09 16.76
C THR A 306 17.62 -52.83 16.59
N SER A 307 16.47 -52.20 16.86
CA SER A 307 15.15 -52.81 16.58
C SER A 307 14.89 -52.98 15.07
N ASN A 308 15.46 -52.11 14.22
CA ASN A 308 15.35 -52.23 12.77
C ASN A 308 16.33 -53.24 12.16
N LEU A 309 17.48 -53.49 12.80
CA LEU A 309 18.47 -54.48 12.33
C LEU A 309 18.09 -55.92 12.68
N PHE A 310 17.28 -56.11 13.71
CA PHE A 310 16.70 -57.41 14.06
C PHE A 310 15.17 -57.30 13.99
N PRO A 311 14.57 -57.36 12.78
CA PRO A 311 13.14 -57.54 12.66
C PRO A 311 12.82 -58.82 13.41
N THR A 312 12.21 -58.68 14.58
CA THR A 312 11.88 -59.80 15.42
C THR A 312 10.80 -60.57 14.68
N GLU A 313 11.16 -61.71 14.08
CA GLU A 313 10.26 -62.70 13.45
C GLU A 313 9.14 -63.20 14.40
N SER A 314 9.02 -62.67 15.62
CA SER A 314 8.15 -63.18 16.69
C SER A 314 6.77 -62.54 16.81
N GLN A 315 6.40 -61.55 15.96
CA GLN A 315 5.01 -61.05 15.96
C GLN A 315 4.02 -61.99 15.25
N ALA A 316 4.48 -62.84 14.33
CA ALA A 316 3.62 -63.86 13.71
C ALA A 316 3.39 -65.07 14.64
N GLU A 317 4.39 -65.46 15.45
CA GLU A 317 4.25 -66.61 16.37
C GLU A 317 3.51 -66.27 17.67
N ARG A 318 3.59 -65.03 18.18
CA ARG A 318 2.86 -64.63 19.39
C ARG A 318 1.34 -64.55 19.20
N GLY A 319 0.87 -64.20 18.01
CA GLY A 319 -0.56 -64.22 17.69
C GLY A 319 -1.17 -65.63 17.80
N ASN A 320 -0.48 -66.64 17.25
CA ASN A 320 -0.93 -68.02 17.31
C ASN A 320 -0.93 -68.60 18.74
N LEU A 321 -0.02 -68.14 19.61
CA LEU A 321 0.11 -68.66 20.97
C LEU A 321 -0.94 -68.06 21.92
N GLU A 322 -1.35 -66.79 21.72
CA GLU A 322 -2.47 -66.19 22.47
C GLU A 322 -3.83 -66.75 22.03
N GLU A 323 -4.00 -67.02 20.74
CA GLU A 323 -5.23 -67.63 20.22
C GLU A 323 -5.38 -69.10 20.71
N SER A 324 -4.27 -69.85 20.75
CA SER A 324 -4.25 -71.20 21.34
C SER A 324 -4.53 -71.22 22.85
N ARG A 325 -4.08 -70.19 23.59
CA ARG A 325 -4.37 -70.07 25.03
C ARG A 325 -5.84 -69.76 25.29
N LYS A 326 -6.48 -68.90 24.49
CA LYS A 326 -7.91 -68.60 24.63
C LYS A 326 -8.78 -69.81 24.32
N ALA A 327 -8.47 -70.55 23.25
CA ALA A 327 -9.18 -71.79 22.91
C ALA A 327 -9.07 -72.85 24.02
N PHE A 328 -7.88 -72.99 24.64
CA PHE A 328 -7.70 -73.91 25.75
C PHE A 328 -8.48 -73.50 27.00
N GLN A 329 -8.58 -72.19 27.27
CA GLN A 329 -9.29 -71.68 28.45
C GLN A 329 -10.81 -71.84 28.32
N GLU A 330 -11.39 -71.61 27.14
CA GLU A 330 -12.80 -71.91 26.85
C GLU A 330 -13.11 -73.42 26.95
N GLN A 331 -12.16 -74.28 26.57
CA GLN A 331 -12.33 -75.73 26.69
C GLN A 331 -12.30 -76.20 28.15
N VAL A 332 -11.50 -75.56 29.01
CA VAL A 332 -11.48 -75.85 30.46
C VAL A 332 -12.72 -75.31 31.18
N GLU A 333 -13.26 -74.17 30.75
CA GLU A 333 -14.49 -73.61 31.33
C GLU A 333 -15.73 -74.41 30.93
N SER A 334 -15.80 -74.95 29.71
CA SER A 334 -16.92 -75.82 29.29
C SER A 334 -16.91 -77.20 29.95
N PHE A 335 -15.74 -77.75 30.31
CA PHE A 335 -15.65 -79.08 30.95
C PHE A 335 -16.06 -79.08 32.44
N ASN A 336 -16.06 -77.93 33.10
CA ASN A 336 -16.43 -77.81 34.53
C ASN A 336 -17.93 -77.58 34.76
N LEU A 337 -18.75 -77.48 33.72
CA LEU A 337 -20.17 -77.15 33.82
C LEU A 337 -21.13 -78.34 33.67
N ASP A 338 -20.64 -79.53 33.32
CA ASP A 338 -21.48 -80.71 33.07
C ASP A 338 -21.46 -81.79 34.19
N ASP A 339 -20.73 -81.59 35.30
CA ASP A 339 -20.61 -82.57 36.40
C ASP A 339 -21.35 -82.15 37.71
N LEU A 340 -22.31 -81.23 37.60
CA LEU A 340 -23.18 -80.82 38.72
C LEU A 340 -24.66 -80.89 38.30
N ASP A 341 -25.18 -82.11 38.12
CA ASP A 341 -26.59 -82.46 38.34
C ASP A 341 -26.74 -83.91 38.82
#